data_AF-A0A4Z0ER24-F1
#
_entry.id   AF-A0A4Z0ER24-F1
#
_cell.length_a   1.000
_cell.length_b   1.000
_cell.length_c   1.000
_cell.angle_alpha   90.00
_cell.angle_beta   90.00
_cell.angle_gamma   90.00
#
_symmetry.space_group_name_H-M   'P 1'
#
loop_
_entity.id
_entity.type
_entity.pdbx_description
1 polymer ?
#
loop_
_entity_poly.entity_id
_entity_poly.type
_entity_poly.pdbx_seq_one_letter_code
_entity_poly.pdbx_strand_id
1 'polypeptide(L)'
;MLKFPTPLLRLVLGAGLAAAASPVAHAQRNPAPTPLWDAYAHVLKQAKYVDLTHTITPTTPVWAGFGEPTFFRTLNPQTHRPYDYQPDGFASTGYTLLTDQLGTQLDPPAHWSADYPAIDELPPTFAVRPLVVISIVEQLRRTPGYHLQVADVQAWEKVHGPVPEGSVVFVRSDWSKRWPDPKLIGERVFPGVSLAALQYLHQQRHILMHGHEPLDTDTTSGFQAEAWLLRSGYTQAEGVCNLDQVPEAGALVSIGYAKLAGGTGGYARYIAICPAGWQYGVAIDPGKESPLPRQAKPLRWDEQLGRRVR
;
A
#
# COMPACT_ATOMS: atom_id res chain seq x y z
N MET A 1 -103.84 -7.44 -21.88
CA MET A 1 -102.61 -7.16 -21.08
C MET A 1 -101.64 -6.37 -21.94
N LEU A 2 -101.08 -5.30 -21.37
CA LEU A 2 -100.24 -4.28 -22.02
C LEU A 2 -98.90 -4.81 -22.56
N LYS A 3 -98.41 -4.26 -23.69
CA LYS A 3 -97.14 -3.48 -23.86
C LYS A 3 -96.57 -3.56 -25.31
N PHE A 4 -96.38 -2.39 -25.91
CA PHE A 4 -95.38 -2.02 -26.95
C PHE A 4 -94.05 -1.59 -26.25
N PRO A 5 -92.97 -1.11 -26.94
CA PRO A 5 -92.10 -1.69 -27.99
C PRO A 5 -90.57 -1.53 -27.67
N THR A 6 -89.67 -1.65 -28.69
CA THR A 6 -88.23 -1.22 -28.85
C THR A 6 -87.08 -2.25 -28.67
N PRO A 7 -85.83 -2.01 -29.16
CA PRO A 7 -85.38 -1.64 -30.52
C PRO A 7 -84.04 -2.32 -31.00
N LEU A 8 -83.56 -1.89 -32.18
CA LEU A 8 -82.32 -2.23 -32.90
C LEU A 8 -80.99 -2.13 -32.10
N LEU A 9 -80.04 -3.02 -32.41
CA LEU A 9 -78.64 -2.96 -31.98
C LEU A 9 -77.73 -2.54 -33.15
N ARG A 10 -77.00 -1.43 -32.98
CA ARG A 10 -75.91 -0.98 -33.87
C ARG A 10 -74.57 -1.47 -33.32
N LEU A 11 -73.75 -2.10 -34.16
CA LEU A 11 -72.37 -2.49 -33.86
C LEU A 11 -71.43 -1.40 -34.40
N VAL A 12 -70.59 -0.81 -33.54
CA VAL A 12 -69.55 0.15 -33.89
C VAL A 12 -68.21 -0.61 -33.94
N LEU A 13 -67.56 -0.67 -35.11
CA LEU A 13 -66.16 -1.06 -35.25
C LEU A 13 -65.29 0.21 -35.25
N GLY A 14 -64.44 0.36 -34.25
CA GLY A 14 -63.31 1.30 -34.26
C GLY A 14 -62.01 0.54 -34.51
N ALA A 15 -61.32 0.85 -35.60
CA ALA A 15 -59.97 0.36 -35.88
C ALA A 15 -58.95 1.42 -35.46
N GLY A 16 -58.20 1.15 -34.39
CA GLY A 16 -57.06 1.98 -33.96
C GLY A 16 -55.80 1.61 -34.73
N LEU A 17 -55.11 2.61 -35.29
CA LEU A 17 -53.76 2.46 -35.83
C LEU A 17 -52.76 2.23 -34.69
N ALA A 18 -52.09 1.07 -34.68
CA ALA A 18 -50.91 0.84 -33.84
C ALA A 18 -49.65 1.21 -34.62
N ALA A 19 -48.96 2.27 -34.17
CA ALA A 19 -47.64 2.63 -34.64
C ALA A 19 -46.60 1.65 -34.07
N ALA A 20 -45.92 0.90 -34.94
CA ALA A 20 -44.82 0.03 -34.55
C ALA A 20 -43.55 0.86 -34.32
N ALA A 21 -43.22 1.13 -33.06
CA ALA A 21 -41.89 1.59 -32.67
C ALA A 21 -41.00 0.36 -32.43
N SER A 22 -39.99 0.16 -33.29
CA SER A 22 -38.96 -0.85 -33.07
C SER A 22 -38.07 -0.43 -31.89
N PRO A 23 -37.81 -1.28 -30.89
CA PRO A 23 -36.85 -0.97 -29.85
C PRO A 23 -35.44 -1.16 -30.45
N VAL A 24 -34.71 -0.07 -30.64
CA VAL A 24 -33.26 -0.14 -30.87
C VAL A 24 -32.63 -0.51 -29.53
N ALA A 25 -32.53 -1.80 -29.25
CA ALA A 25 -31.77 -2.32 -28.12
C ALA A 25 -30.28 -2.02 -28.35
N HIS A 26 -29.79 -0.93 -27.75
CA HIS A 26 -28.35 -0.73 -27.56
C HIS A 26 -27.88 -1.76 -26.53
N ALA A 27 -27.54 -2.96 -26.99
CA ALA A 27 -26.75 -3.88 -26.19
C ALA A 27 -25.40 -3.22 -25.94
N GLN A 28 -25.20 -2.65 -24.74
CA GLN A 28 -23.88 -2.31 -24.24
C GLN A 28 -23.07 -3.61 -24.21
N ARG A 29 -22.25 -3.82 -25.25
CA ARG A 29 -21.23 -4.87 -25.24
C ARG A 29 -20.24 -4.46 -24.16
N ASN A 30 -20.26 -5.16 -23.03
CA ASN A 30 -19.15 -5.11 -22.09
C ASN A 30 -17.87 -5.43 -22.89
N PRO A 31 -16.83 -4.57 -22.85
CA PRO A 31 -15.58 -4.87 -23.51
C PRO A 31 -15.05 -6.20 -22.96
N ALA A 32 -14.51 -7.05 -23.84
CA ALA A 32 -13.88 -8.29 -23.42
C ALA A 32 -12.77 -7.96 -22.39
N PRO A 33 -12.58 -8.80 -21.36
CA PRO A 33 -11.54 -8.57 -20.37
C PRO A 33 -10.17 -8.49 -21.05
N THR A 34 -9.39 -7.45 -20.74
CA THR A 34 -8.03 -7.30 -21.26
C THR A 34 -7.17 -8.48 -20.76
N PRO A 35 -6.54 -9.26 -21.65
CA PRO A 35 -5.61 -10.29 -21.24
C PRO A 35 -4.47 -9.70 -20.40
N LEU A 36 -4.06 -10.39 -19.32
CA LEU A 36 -3.05 -9.87 -18.39
C LEU A 36 -1.71 -9.56 -19.06
N TRP A 37 -1.36 -10.31 -20.11
CA TRP A 37 -0.13 -10.09 -20.87
C TRP A 37 -0.20 -8.81 -21.71
N ASP A 38 -1.38 -8.46 -22.22
CA ASP A 38 -1.59 -7.20 -22.94
C ASP A 38 -1.58 -6.02 -21.96
N ALA A 39 -2.23 -6.16 -20.81
CA ALA A 39 -2.15 -5.17 -19.73
C ALA A 39 -0.69 -4.94 -19.29
N TYR A 40 0.09 -6.02 -19.15
CA TYR A 40 1.50 -5.90 -18.88
C TYR A 40 2.26 -5.19 -20.01
N ALA A 41 2.14 -5.67 -21.24
CA ALA A 41 2.92 -5.18 -22.39
C ALA A 41 2.64 -3.70 -22.71
N HIS A 42 1.39 -3.25 -22.51
CA HIS A 42 0.95 -1.91 -22.87
C HIS A 42 0.87 -0.93 -21.68
N VAL A 43 0.78 -1.41 -20.44
CA VAL A 43 0.65 -0.56 -19.26
C VAL A 43 1.84 -0.73 -18.33
N LEU A 44 1.99 -1.90 -17.71
CA LEU A 44 2.97 -2.10 -16.64
C LEU A 44 4.42 -2.03 -17.14
N LYS A 45 4.70 -2.53 -18.35
CA LYS A 45 6.02 -2.48 -18.96
C LYS A 45 6.51 -1.05 -19.19
N GLN A 46 5.60 -0.12 -19.47
CA GLN A 46 5.94 1.28 -19.73
C GLN A 46 5.94 2.13 -18.46
N ALA A 47 5.40 1.60 -17.35
CA ALA A 47 5.23 2.30 -16.09
C ALA A 47 6.56 2.73 -15.45
N LYS A 48 6.45 3.61 -14.46
CA LYS A 48 7.54 4.04 -13.58
C LYS A 48 7.38 3.41 -12.21
N TYR A 49 8.45 2.86 -11.66
CA TYR A 49 8.47 2.17 -10.38
C TYR A 49 9.21 3.02 -9.35
N VAL A 50 8.51 3.39 -8.27
CA VAL A 50 9.05 4.17 -7.15
C VAL A 50 9.11 3.28 -5.93
N ASP A 51 10.29 3.20 -5.31
CA ASP A 51 10.50 2.45 -4.09
C ASP A 51 10.00 3.24 -2.88
N LEU A 52 9.07 2.66 -2.11
CA LEU A 52 8.46 3.31 -0.95
C LEU A 52 8.93 2.69 0.37
N THR A 53 10.11 2.07 0.36
CA THR A 53 10.65 1.29 1.46
C THR A 53 12.05 1.76 1.85
N HIS A 54 12.24 2.00 3.14
CA HIS A 54 13.56 2.26 3.70
C HIS A 54 14.43 1.00 3.69
N THR A 55 15.71 1.16 3.37
CA THR A 55 16.67 0.05 3.49
C THR A 55 16.92 -0.27 4.96
N ILE A 56 16.82 -1.55 5.34
CA ILE A 56 17.18 -2.02 6.67
C ILE A 56 18.71 -2.07 6.81
N THR A 57 19.21 -1.50 7.89
CA THR A 57 20.63 -1.37 8.22
C THR A 57 20.85 -1.58 9.73
N PRO A 58 22.09 -1.79 10.20
CA PRO A 58 22.37 -1.85 11.64
C PRO A 58 21.97 -0.57 12.40
N THR A 59 21.84 0.56 11.71
CA THR A 59 21.45 1.85 12.29
C THR A 59 20.00 2.20 11.95
N THR A 60 19.18 1.23 11.55
CA THR A 60 17.76 1.48 11.30
C THR A 60 17.09 1.88 12.62
N PRO A 61 16.42 3.05 12.67
CA PRO A 61 15.64 3.44 13.84
C PRO A 61 14.62 2.37 14.21
N VAL A 62 14.56 2.03 15.48
CA VAL A 62 13.63 1.04 16.05
C VAL A 62 13.13 1.55 17.40
N TRP A 63 11.89 1.22 17.77
CA TRP A 63 11.33 1.60 19.06
C TRP A 63 12.21 1.14 20.23
N ALA A 64 12.38 2.00 21.24
CA ALA A 64 13.29 1.78 22.35
C ALA A 64 12.95 0.55 23.24
N GLY A 65 11.73 0.01 23.13
CA GLY A 65 11.35 -1.25 23.77
C GLY A 65 11.84 -2.50 23.04
N PHE A 66 12.34 -2.36 21.81
CA PHE A 66 12.96 -3.44 21.03
C PHE A 66 14.48 -3.25 20.96
N GLY A 67 15.18 -4.34 20.61
CA GLY A 67 16.63 -4.28 20.42
C GLY A 67 17.02 -3.86 19.01
N GLU A 68 18.18 -3.21 18.88
CA GLU A 68 18.73 -2.79 17.60
C GLU A 68 19.09 -3.99 16.71
N PRO A 69 18.90 -3.89 15.37
CA PRO A 69 19.31 -4.94 14.45
C PRO A 69 20.83 -5.03 14.39
N THR A 70 21.36 -6.25 14.40
CA THR A 70 22.81 -6.48 14.19
C THR A 70 23.04 -7.41 13.02
N PHE A 71 23.99 -7.03 12.18
CA PHE A 71 24.34 -7.77 10.98
C PHE A 71 25.76 -8.30 11.16
N PHE A 72 26.01 -9.51 10.68
CA PHE A 72 27.32 -10.15 10.82
C PHE A 72 27.61 -11.02 9.60
N ARG A 73 28.85 -11.42 9.42
CA ARG A 73 29.19 -12.40 8.38
C ARG A 73 28.76 -13.79 8.86
N THR A 74 27.96 -14.50 8.08
CA THR A 74 27.59 -15.88 8.40
C THR A 74 28.85 -16.73 8.52
N LEU A 75 28.96 -17.48 9.61
CA LEU A 75 30.09 -18.39 9.85
C LEU A 75 29.80 -19.75 9.24
N ASN A 76 30.81 -20.35 8.63
CA ASN A 76 30.81 -21.75 8.23
C ASN A 76 30.76 -22.63 9.49
N PRO A 77 29.76 -23.53 9.67
CA PRO A 77 29.62 -24.34 10.88
C PRO A 77 30.77 -25.31 11.15
N GLN A 78 31.55 -25.70 10.13
CA GLN A 78 32.65 -26.65 10.28
C GLN A 78 33.97 -25.95 10.60
N THR A 79 34.23 -24.79 10.01
CA THR A 79 35.51 -24.07 10.16
C THR A 79 35.44 -22.89 11.12
N HIS A 80 34.22 -22.45 11.48
CA HIS A 80 33.93 -21.23 12.24
C HIS A 80 34.51 -19.96 11.60
N ARG A 81 34.83 -19.99 10.30
CA ARG A 81 35.30 -18.84 9.54
C ARG A 81 34.13 -18.19 8.80
N PRO A 82 34.12 -16.86 8.66
CA PRO A 82 33.13 -16.19 7.83
C PRO A 82 33.22 -16.59 6.35
N TYR A 83 32.06 -16.75 5.69
CA TYR A 83 32.03 -16.92 4.23
C TYR A 83 32.55 -15.66 3.51
N ASP A 84 33.39 -15.85 2.49
CA ASP A 84 33.96 -14.81 1.64
C ASP A 84 34.19 -15.24 0.19
N TYR A 85 34.19 -14.28 -0.73
CA TYR A 85 34.25 -14.56 -2.17
C TYR A 85 35.52 -15.32 -2.59
N GLN A 86 36.68 -15.04 -1.98
CA GLN A 86 37.96 -15.62 -2.40
C GLN A 86 38.14 -17.10 -1.98
N PRO A 87 37.98 -17.50 -0.69
CA PRO A 87 38.09 -18.91 -0.32
C PRO A 87 36.84 -19.73 -0.67
N ASP A 88 35.64 -19.15 -0.66
CA ASP A 88 34.39 -19.92 -0.73
C ASP A 88 33.64 -19.78 -2.07
N GLY A 89 33.98 -18.77 -2.89
CA GLY A 89 33.27 -18.46 -4.14
C GLY A 89 31.93 -17.72 -3.93
N PHE A 90 31.50 -17.51 -2.69
CA PHE A 90 30.31 -16.75 -2.33
C PHE A 90 30.48 -16.05 -0.99
N ALA A 91 29.57 -15.15 -0.67
CA ALA A 91 29.55 -14.45 0.60
C ALA A 91 28.14 -14.48 1.18
N SER A 92 28.01 -14.67 2.48
CA SER A 92 26.73 -14.69 3.19
C SER A 92 26.72 -13.69 4.34
N THR A 93 25.54 -13.14 4.65
CA THR A 93 25.28 -12.24 5.78
C THR A 93 24.30 -12.92 6.72
N GLY A 94 24.60 -12.94 8.01
CA GLY A 94 23.67 -13.26 9.07
C GLY A 94 23.05 -11.98 9.62
N TYR A 95 21.81 -12.09 10.07
CA TYR A 95 21.03 -10.98 10.62
C TYR A 95 20.44 -11.43 11.95
N THR A 96 20.63 -10.61 12.98
CA THR A 96 19.83 -10.66 14.21
C THR A 96 18.86 -9.49 14.13
N LEU A 97 17.61 -9.80 13.81
CA LEU A 97 16.50 -8.85 13.84
C LEU A 97 15.66 -9.20 15.06
N LEU A 98 15.63 -8.32 16.06
CA LEU A 98 15.07 -8.62 17.39
C LEU A 98 13.57 -8.36 17.50
N THR A 99 12.95 -7.88 16.41
CA THR A 99 11.53 -7.59 16.31
C THR A 99 11.10 -7.71 14.85
N ASP A 100 9.85 -8.14 14.62
CA ASP A 100 9.18 -8.07 13.32
C ASP A 100 8.64 -6.66 13.01
N GLN A 101 8.76 -5.75 13.98
CA GLN A 101 8.42 -4.32 13.92
C GLN A 101 9.69 -3.48 13.64
N LEU A 102 10.22 -3.52 12.41
CA LEU A 102 11.46 -2.83 12.02
C LEU A 102 11.40 -2.18 10.63
N GLY A 103 11.67 -0.88 10.56
CA GLY A 103 11.79 -0.13 9.32
C GLY A 103 10.43 0.09 8.65
N THR A 104 10.38 -0.02 7.32
CA THR A 104 9.09 -0.03 6.61
C THR A 104 8.43 -1.39 6.79
N GLN A 105 7.21 -1.40 7.32
CA GLN A 105 6.57 -2.61 7.81
C GLN A 105 5.10 -2.75 7.43
N LEU A 106 4.56 -3.93 7.67
CA LEU A 106 3.14 -4.25 7.56
C LEU A 106 2.68 -4.88 8.88
N ASP A 107 1.68 -4.28 9.51
CA ASP A 107 1.08 -4.84 10.72
C ASP A 107 -0.18 -5.63 10.37
N PRO A 108 -0.16 -6.95 10.59
CA PRO A 108 -1.37 -7.74 10.56
C PRO A 108 -2.22 -7.43 11.81
N PRO A 109 -3.54 -7.64 11.79
CA PRO A 109 -4.36 -7.31 12.95
C PRO A 109 -4.04 -8.16 14.20
N ALA A 110 -3.44 -9.36 14.01
CA ALA A 110 -2.85 -10.16 15.08
C ALA A 110 -1.88 -9.40 15.99
N HIS A 111 -1.27 -8.31 15.49
CA HIS A 111 -0.37 -7.46 16.27
C HIS A 111 -1.02 -6.98 17.58
N TRP A 112 -2.33 -6.69 17.56
CA TRP A 112 -3.08 -6.18 18.73
C TRP A 112 -4.29 -7.04 19.11
N SER A 113 -4.58 -8.09 18.36
CA SER A 113 -5.74 -8.96 18.60
C SER A 113 -5.50 -10.37 18.06
N ALA A 114 -5.22 -11.30 18.98
CA ALA A 114 -4.85 -12.69 18.67
C ALA A 114 -5.91 -13.51 17.91
N ASP A 115 -7.14 -13.00 17.81
CA ASP A 115 -8.25 -13.66 17.10
C ASP A 115 -8.32 -13.29 15.61
N TYR A 116 -7.45 -12.38 15.15
CA TYR A 116 -7.33 -11.99 13.74
C TYR A 116 -6.08 -12.56 13.07
N PRO A 117 -6.03 -12.55 11.72
CA PRO A 117 -4.91 -13.12 10.96
C PRO A 117 -3.54 -12.56 11.37
N ALA A 118 -2.56 -13.46 11.50
CA ALA A 118 -1.13 -13.17 11.52
C ALA A 118 -0.59 -12.86 10.10
N ILE A 119 0.67 -12.43 10.01
CA ILE A 119 1.28 -11.99 8.75
C ILE A 119 1.27 -13.09 7.66
N ASP A 120 1.44 -14.36 8.04
CA ASP A 120 1.45 -15.50 7.13
C ASP A 120 0.06 -15.98 6.70
N GLU A 121 -0.98 -15.46 7.34
CA GLU A 121 -2.39 -15.76 7.06
C GLU A 121 -3.03 -14.72 6.13
N LEU A 122 -2.38 -13.57 5.92
CA LEU A 122 -2.85 -12.56 4.97
C LEU A 122 -2.94 -13.12 3.54
N PRO A 123 -4.04 -12.86 2.81
CA PRO A 123 -4.25 -13.45 1.51
C PRO A 123 -3.31 -12.85 0.45
N PRO A 124 -2.86 -13.63 -0.56
CA PRO A 124 -2.03 -13.12 -1.66
C PRO A 124 -2.68 -12.00 -2.47
N THR A 125 -3.97 -11.75 -2.28
CA THR A 125 -4.69 -10.65 -2.92
C THR A 125 -4.18 -9.27 -2.51
N PHE A 126 -3.37 -9.16 -1.45
CA PHE A 126 -2.64 -7.92 -1.10
C PHE A 126 -1.61 -7.51 -2.16
N ALA A 127 -1.14 -8.44 -2.99
CA ALA A 127 0.05 -8.24 -3.83
C ALA A 127 0.03 -6.99 -4.72
N VAL A 128 -1.12 -6.60 -5.29
CA VAL A 128 -1.27 -5.41 -6.13
C VAL A 128 -2.62 -4.74 -5.90
N ARG A 129 -2.62 -3.44 -5.59
CA ARG A 129 -3.83 -2.64 -5.33
C ARG A 129 -3.76 -1.23 -5.91
N PRO A 130 -4.89 -0.54 -6.13
CA PRO A 130 -4.89 0.90 -6.37
C PRO A 130 -4.20 1.62 -5.21
N LEU A 131 -3.35 2.60 -5.52
CA LEU A 131 -2.68 3.43 -4.54
C LEU A 131 -3.27 4.84 -4.57
N VAL A 132 -3.67 5.31 -3.40
CA VAL A 132 -4.08 6.69 -3.12
C VAL A 132 -3.05 7.29 -2.17
N VAL A 133 -2.55 8.49 -2.50
CA VAL A 133 -1.69 9.27 -1.61
C VAL A 133 -2.41 10.56 -1.23
N ILE A 134 -2.66 10.74 0.07
CA ILE A 134 -3.28 11.96 0.62
C ILE A 134 -2.21 12.75 1.36
N SER A 135 -1.94 13.97 0.90
CA SER A 135 -0.93 14.85 1.51
C SER A 135 -1.50 15.73 2.62
N ILE A 136 -0.84 15.70 3.78
CA ILE A 136 -1.09 16.63 4.90
C ILE A 136 0.08 17.60 5.14
N VAL A 137 1.02 17.70 4.18
CA VAL A 137 2.23 18.53 4.30
C VAL A 137 1.90 20.00 4.54
N GLU A 138 0.87 20.53 3.86
CA GLU A 138 0.48 21.94 4.01
C GLU A 138 -0.16 22.23 5.38
N GLN A 139 -0.89 21.26 5.94
CA GLN A 139 -1.45 21.31 7.28
C GLN A 139 -0.33 21.28 8.32
N LEU A 140 0.70 20.44 8.11
CA LEU A 140 1.86 20.35 9.01
C LEU A 140 2.68 21.63 9.10
N ARG A 141 2.71 22.45 8.04
CA ARG A 141 3.34 23.79 8.09
C ARG A 141 2.68 24.72 9.13
N ARG A 142 1.41 24.48 9.45
CA ARG A 142 0.60 25.31 10.36
C ARG A 142 0.44 24.66 11.74
N THR A 143 0.38 23.34 11.76
CA THR A 143 0.12 22.55 12.97
C THR A 143 1.11 21.39 13.01
N PRO A 144 2.25 21.53 13.72
CA PRO A 144 3.16 20.42 13.96
C PRO A 144 2.42 19.24 14.61
N GLY A 145 2.66 18.03 14.11
CA GLY A 145 1.94 16.84 14.57
C GLY A 145 0.47 16.77 14.14
N TYR A 146 0.10 17.44 13.03
CA TYR A 146 -1.24 17.32 12.46
C TYR A 146 -1.58 15.87 12.13
N HIS A 147 -2.77 15.43 12.52
CA HIS A 147 -3.30 14.13 12.11
C HIS A 147 -4.28 14.32 10.95
N LEU A 148 -4.22 13.46 9.93
CA LEU A 148 -5.19 13.45 8.82
C LEU A 148 -6.63 13.42 9.36
N GLN A 149 -7.48 14.29 8.82
CA GLN A 149 -8.89 14.41 9.17
C GLN A 149 -9.79 13.93 8.02
N VAL A 150 -11.05 13.63 8.34
CA VAL A 150 -12.07 13.29 7.32
C VAL A 150 -12.21 14.40 6.26
N ALA A 151 -12.07 15.67 6.67
CA ALA A 151 -12.16 16.81 5.76
C ALA A 151 -11.04 16.83 4.71
N ASP A 152 -9.83 16.35 5.06
CA ASP A 152 -8.73 16.24 4.11
C ASP A 152 -9.01 15.17 3.06
N VAL A 153 -9.55 14.01 3.50
CA VAL A 153 -9.99 12.94 2.58
C VAL A 153 -11.06 13.47 1.64
N GLN A 154 -12.08 14.17 2.14
CA GLN A 154 -13.13 14.75 1.32
C GLN A 154 -12.61 15.84 0.37
N ALA A 155 -11.61 16.61 0.78
CA ALA A 155 -10.97 17.60 -0.09
C ALA A 155 -10.20 16.94 -1.23
N TRP A 156 -9.46 15.87 -0.94
CA TRP A 156 -8.80 15.03 -1.93
C TRP A 156 -9.81 14.45 -2.93
N GLU A 157 -10.93 13.92 -2.44
CA GLU A 157 -11.96 13.31 -3.29
C GLU A 157 -12.63 14.30 -4.25
N LYS A 158 -12.72 15.59 -3.88
CA LYS A 158 -13.23 16.63 -4.78
C LYS A 158 -12.34 16.84 -6.00
N VAL A 159 -11.05 16.54 -5.89
CA VAL A 159 -10.06 16.73 -6.97
C VAL A 159 -9.85 15.44 -7.76
N HIS A 160 -9.77 14.30 -7.08
CA HIS A 160 -9.36 13.03 -7.68
C HIS A 160 -10.51 12.02 -7.90
N GLY A 161 -11.71 12.33 -7.42
CA GLY A 161 -12.83 11.40 -7.36
C GLY A 161 -12.83 10.58 -6.07
N PRO A 162 -13.84 9.70 -5.86
CA PRO A 162 -13.95 8.92 -4.64
C PRO A 162 -12.75 7.99 -4.45
N VAL A 163 -12.30 7.81 -3.20
CA VAL A 163 -11.30 6.79 -2.84
C VAL A 163 -11.82 5.41 -3.28
N PRO A 164 -11.10 4.66 -4.13
CA PRO A 164 -11.59 3.38 -4.64
C PRO A 164 -11.71 2.33 -3.53
N GLU A 165 -12.77 1.53 -3.58
CA GLU A 165 -12.92 0.33 -2.74
C GLU A 165 -11.73 -0.63 -2.93
N GLY A 166 -11.25 -1.22 -1.83
CA GLY A 166 -10.11 -2.13 -1.82
C GLY A 166 -8.76 -1.48 -2.14
N SER A 167 -8.69 -0.14 -2.20
CA SER A 167 -7.43 0.59 -2.39
C SER A 167 -6.54 0.58 -1.15
N VAL A 168 -5.28 0.96 -1.35
CA VAL A 168 -4.34 1.33 -0.30
C VAL A 168 -4.27 2.84 -0.21
N VAL A 169 -4.40 3.38 0.99
CA VAL A 169 -4.31 4.83 1.23
C VAL A 169 -3.08 5.14 2.07
N PHE A 170 -2.09 5.80 1.46
CA PHE A 170 -0.90 6.29 2.17
C PHE A 170 -1.01 7.79 2.47
N VAL A 171 -0.64 8.16 3.69
CA VAL A 171 -0.69 9.54 4.18
C VAL A 171 0.69 10.15 4.10
N ARG A 172 0.85 11.12 3.19
CA ARG A 172 2.09 11.86 2.99
C ARG A 172 2.19 12.99 4.00
N SER A 173 3.28 12.99 4.75
CA SER A 173 3.65 13.99 5.74
C SER A 173 5.07 14.53 5.56
N ASP A 174 5.84 13.98 4.61
CA ASP A 174 7.27 14.24 4.39
C ASP A 174 8.15 13.88 5.63
N TRP A 175 7.62 13.10 6.58
CA TRP A 175 8.33 12.65 7.78
C TRP A 175 9.54 11.78 7.43
N SER A 176 9.44 10.97 6.38
CA SER A 176 10.50 10.08 5.89
C SER A 176 11.75 10.83 5.43
N LYS A 177 11.68 12.14 5.16
CA LYS A 177 12.84 12.97 4.76
C LYS A 177 13.91 13.09 5.83
N ARG A 178 13.56 12.79 7.09
CA ARG A 178 14.48 12.78 8.23
C ARG A 178 15.08 11.40 8.49
N TRP A 179 14.63 10.35 7.82
CA TRP A 179 15.17 9.02 7.98
C TRP A 179 16.65 8.97 7.56
N PRO A 180 17.56 8.27 8.25
CA PRO A 180 17.35 7.43 9.44
C PRO A 180 17.72 8.13 10.77
N ASP A 181 17.40 9.41 10.97
CA ASP A 181 17.73 10.11 12.22
C ASP A 181 17.10 9.39 13.44
N PRO A 182 17.90 8.87 14.39
CA PRO A 182 17.37 8.15 15.55
C PRO A 182 16.46 8.99 16.44
N LYS A 183 16.50 10.33 16.33
CA LYS A 183 15.59 11.22 17.07
C LYS A 183 14.12 10.99 16.70
N LEU A 184 13.83 10.41 15.53
CA LEU A 184 12.47 10.09 15.10
C LEU A 184 11.72 9.20 16.11
N ILE A 185 12.40 8.25 16.75
CA ILE A 185 11.79 7.25 17.67
C ILE A 185 11.29 7.86 18.98
N GLY A 186 11.86 8.99 19.41
CA GLY A 186 11.55 9.60 20.69
C GLY A 186 10.58 10.79 20.61
N GLU A 187 10.17 11.17 19.40
CA GLU A 187 9.33 12.35 19.23
C GLU A 187 7.88 12.07 19.62
N ARG A 188 7.35 12.88 20.53
CA ARG A 188 5.95 12.77 20.99
C ARG A 188 4.96 13.53 20.12
N VAL A 189 5.47 14.30 19.16
CA VAL A 189 4.69 15.13 18.24
C VAL A 189 5.12 14.74 16.84
N PHE A 190 4.33 13.90 16.20
CA PHE A 190 4.53 13.43 14.84
C PHE A 190 3.19 13.49 14.07
N PRO A 191 3.24 13.62 12.73
CA PRO A 191 2.05 13.58 11.91
C PRO A 191 1.32 12.24 12.07
N GLY A 192 0.00 12.21 12.15
CA GLY A 192 -0.72 10.97 12.38
C GLY A 192 -1.95 10.81 11.51
N VAL A 193 -2.79 9.84 11.86
CA VAL A 193 -4.12 9.66 11.27
C VAL A 193 -5.15 9.69 12.40
N SER A 194 -6.18 10.52 12.27
CA SER A 194 -7.22 10.55 13.29
C SER A 194 -8.08 9.28 13.25
N LEU A 195 -8.58 8.84 14.41
CA LEU A 195 -9.52 7.72 14.50
C LEU A 195 -10.73 7.92 13.58
N ALA A 196 -11.28 9.13 13.51
CA ALA A 196 -12.39 9.45 12.62
C ALA A 196 -12.04 9.28 11.13
N ALA A 197 -10.82 9.66 10.72
CA ALA A 197 -10.35 9.45 9.35
C ALA A 197 -10.16 7.97 9.04
N LEU A 198 -9.59 7.17 9.95
CA LEU A 198 -9.47 5.72 9.76
C LEU A 198 -10.84 5.05 9.64
N GLN A 199 -11.77 5.38 10.53
CA GLN A 199 -13.15 4.88 10.48
C GLN A 199 -13.81 5.24 9.16
N TYR A 200 -13.67 6.48 8.71
CA TYR A 200 -14.23 6.92 7.43
C TYR A 200 -13.64 6.14 6.25
N LEU A 201 -12.32 6.02 6.18
CA LEU A 201 -11.64 5.30 5.11
C LEU A 201 -12.03 3.80 5.09
N HIS A 202 -11.99 3.12 6.23
CA HIS A 202 -12.28 1.69 6.28
C HIS A 202 -13.79 1.37 6.18
N GLN A 203 -14.65 2.12 6.87
CA GLN A 203 -16.08 1.80 6.94
C GLN A 203 -16.92 2.47 5.84
N GLN A 204 -16.48 3.62 5.32
CA GLN A 204 -17.25 4.37 4.30
C GLN A 204 -16.61 4.30 2.91
N ARG A 205 -15.31 3.99 2.82
CA ARG A 205 -14.60 3.78 1.53
C ARG A 205 -14.13 2.35 1.32
N HIS A 206 -14.23 1.49 2.34
CA HIS A 206 -13.90 0.07 2.23
C HIS A 206 -12.49 -0.15 1.68
N ILE A 207 -11.54 0.69 2.12
CA ILE A 207 -10.14 0.51 1.73
C ILE A 207 -9.58 -0.79 2.32
N LEU A 208 -8.58 -1.35 1.65
CA LEU A 208 -7.90 -2.55 2.12
C LEU A 208 -7.05 -2.26 3.36
N MET A 209 -6.21 -1.24 3.26
CA MET A 209 -5.24 -0.87 4.29
C MET A 209 -4.86 0.59 4.16
N HIS A 210 -4.46 1.17 5.28
CA HIS A 210 -3.90 2.50 5.34
C HIS A 210 -2.39 2.43 5.62
N GLY A 211 -1.67 3.52 5.42
CA GLY A 211 -0.28 3.61 5.86
C GLY A 211 0.23 5.03 5.96
N HIS A 212 1.35 5.21 6.67
CA HIS A 212 1.90 6.52 7.01
C HIS A 212 3.43 6.47 7.19
N GLU A 213 4.08 7.62 7.12
CA GLU A 213 5.55 7.72 7.15
C GLU A 213 6.19 7.57 8.55
N PRO A 214 5.56 7.96 9.67
CA PRO A 214 6.03 7.59 11.02
C PRO A 214 5.95 6.09 11.31
N LEU A 215 6.51 5.69 12.46
CA LEU A 215 6.47 4.31 12.98
C LEU A 215 5.36 4.10 14.02
N ASP A 216 4.38 5.00 14.05
CA ASP A 216 3.23 4.96 14.94
C ASP A 216 2.09 5.72 14.25
N THR A 217 0.85 5.22 14.35
CA THR A 217 -0.32 5.81 13.67
C THR A 217 -0.72 7.18 14.22
N ASP A 218 -0.64 7.33 15.54
CA ASP A 218 -1.22 8.47 16.24
C ASP A 218 -0.52 8.77 17.57
N THR A 219 -0.61 10.01 18.04
CA THR A 219 0.02 10.46 19.30
C THR A 219 -0.88 10.34 20.54
N THR A 220 -2.05 9.70 20.46
CA THR A 220 -2.98 9.61 21.59
C THR A 220 -2.49 8.59 22.64
N SER A 221 -2.97 8.75 23.88
CA SER A 221 -2.63 7.81 24.96
C SER A 221 -3.13 6.41 24.62
N GLY A 222 -2.18 5.47 24.47
CA GLY A 222 -2.46 4.07 24.10
C GLY A 222 -2.80 3.88 22.62
N PHE A 223 -2.40 4.82 21.76
CA PHE A 223 -2.58 4.77 20.29
C PHE A 223 -4.00 4.39 19.89
N GLN A 224 -4.99 5.17 20.31
CA GLN A 224 -6.40 4.83 20.19
C GLN A 224 -6.84 4.57 18.74
N ALA A 225 -6.21 5.23 17.76
CA ALA A 225 -6.54 5.04 16.36
C ALA A 225 -6.00 3.68 15.86
N GLU A 226 -4.74 3.37 16.15
CA GLU A 226 -4.12 2.07 15.87
C GLU A 226 -4.83 0.92 16.60
N ALA A 227 -5.13 1.14 17.89
CA ALA A 227 -5.86 0.19 18.72
C ALA A 227 -7.19 -0.20 18.11
N TRP A 228 -7.97 0.80 17.69
CA TRP A 228 -9.24 0.55 17.03
C TRP A 228 -9.03 -0.19 15.71
N LEU A 229 -8.05 0.22 14.90
CA LEU A 229 -7.79 -0.33 13.58
C LEU A 229 -7.48 -1.83 13.64
N LEU A 230 -6.46 -2.21 14.41
CA LEU A 230 -5.97 -3.58 14.46
C LEU A 230 -6.94 -4.50 15.22
N ARG A 231 -7.62 -3.99 16.27
CA ARG A 231 -8.71 -4.74 16.94
C ARG A 231 -9.98 -4.84 16.10
N SER A 232 -10.08 -4.10 15.00
CA SER A 232 -11.18 -4.21 14.03
C SER A 232 -10.82 -5.08 12.82
N GLY A 233 -9.66 -5.77 12.84
CA GLY A 233 -9.26 -6.69 11.78
C GLY A 233 -8.68 -6.03 10.53
N TYR A 234 -8.32 -4.75 10.60
CA TYR A 234 -7.64 -4.05 9.50
C TYR A 234 -6.13 -4.15 9.62
N THR A 235 -5.44 -3.83 8.52
CA THR A 235 -3.96 -3.83 8.44
C THR A 235 -3.44 -2.42 8.25
N GLN A 236 -2.15 -2.22 8.54
CA GLN A 236 -1.48 -0.96 8.27
C GLN A 236 -0.06 -1.14 7.71
N ALA A 237 0.43 -0.08 7.08
CA ALA A 237 1.84 0.12 6.78
C ALA A 237 2.41 1.27 7.60
N GLU A 238 3.57 1.05 8.20
CA GLU A 238 4.32 2.09 8.90
C GLU A 238 5.69 2.28 8.26
N GLY A 239 6.29 3.45 8.47
CA GLY A 239 7.63 3.76 7.97
C GLY A 239 7.72 3.78 6.44
N VAL A 240 6.63 4.04 5.71
CA VAL A 240 6.71 4.20 4.24
C VAL A 240 7.46 5.48 3.88
N CYS A 241 8.07 5.52 2.69
CA CYS A 241 8.88 6.66 2.27
C CYS A 241 8.61 7.10 0.82
N ASN A 242 9.22 8.22 0.42
CA ASN A 242 9.16 8.75 -0.95
C ASN A 242 7.74 9.01 -1.47
N LEU A 243 6.77 9.25 -0.59
CA LEU A 243 5.39 9.57 -1.00
C LEU A 243 5.31 10.90 -1.76
N ASP A 244 6.32 11.76 -1.65
CA ASP A 244 6.48 12.97 -2.46
C ASP A 244 6.84 12.69 -3.94
N GLN A 245 7.19 11.46 -4.26
CA GLN A 245 7.56 11.01 -5.60
C GLN A 245 6.46 10.20 -6.30
N VAL A 246 5.26 10.10 -5.71
CA VAL A 246 4.14 9.29 -6.20
C VAL A 246 2.97 10.20 -6.57
N PRO A 247 2.21 9.93 -7.65
CA PRO A 247 0.99 10.69 -7.93
C PRO A 247 -0.06 10.42 -6.85
N GLU A 248 -0.85 11.44 -6.51
CA GLU A 248 -1.91 11.32 -5.50
C GLU A 248 -2.99 10.29 -5.90
N ALA A 249 -3.26 10.14 -7.19
CA ALA A 249 -4.21 9.18 -7.75
C ALA A 249 -3.67 8.52 -9.03
N GLY A 250 -4.17 7.32 -9.34
CA GLY A 250 -3.91 6.62 -10.60
C GLY A 250 -2.65 5.75 -10.63
N ALA A 251 -1.94 5.63 -9.50
CA ALA A 251 -0.91 4.61 -9.32
C ALA A 251 -1.50 3.30 -8.79
N LEU A 252 -0.73 2.22 -8.95
CA LEU A 252 -0.90 0.98 -8.17
C LEU A 252 0.21 0.90 -7.12
N VAL A 253 0.03 0.05 -6.12
CA VAL A 253 1.09 -0.38 -5.21
C VAL A 253 1.26 -1.89 -5.30
N SER A 254 2.50 -2.33 -5.47
CA SER A 254 2.91 -3.71 -5.24
C SER A 254 3.31 -3.87 -3.78
N ILE A 255 2.81 -4.90 -3.12
CA ILE A 255 3.03 -5.17 -1.70
C ILE A 255 3.68 -6.54 -1.54
N GLY A 256 4.92 -6.56 -1.07
CA GLY A 256 5.59 -7.79 -0.66
C GLY A 256 5.95 -7.73 0.82
N TYR A 257 5.89 -8.86 1.52
CA TYR A 257 6.32 -8.95 2.92
C TYR A 257 6.83 -10.36 3.23
N ALA A 258 7.64 -10.46 4.29
CA ALA A 258 8.13 -11.76 4.76
C ALA A 258 6.98 -12.59 5.32
N LYS A 259 6.84 -13.84 4.85
CA LYS A 259 5.83 -14.79 5.32
C LYS A 259 6.31 -15.54 6.57
N LEU A 260 6.44 -14.83 7.69
CA LEU A 260 6.90 -15.38 8.96
C LEU A 260 5.77 -16.16 9.63
N ALA A 261 5.99 -17.44 9.94
CA ALA A 261 4.96 -18.31 10.51
C ALA A 261 4.45 -17.78 11.86
N GLY A 262 3.15 -17.45 11.96
CA GLY A 262 2.54 -16.86 13.15
C GLY A 262 3.07 -15.47 13.53
N GLY A 263 3.69 -14.74 12.59
CA GLY A 263 4.28 -13.43 12.86
C GLY A 263 3.24 -12.33 13.12
N THR A 264 3.57 -11.42 14.04
CA THR A 264 2.69 -10.31 14.47
C THR A 264 3.06 -8.97 13.85
N GLY A 265 4.01 -8.98 12.93
CA GLY A 265 4.49 -7.86 12.13
C GLY A 265 5.14 -8.42 10.87
N GLY A 266 5.63 -7.55 10.00
CA GLY A 266 6.25 -7.99 8.76
C GLY A 266 7.15 -6.96 8.12
N TYR A 267 8.39 -7.36 7.81
CA TYR A 267 9.26 -6.59 6.93
C TYR A 267 8.60 -6.47 5.56
N ALA A 268 8.29 -5.25 5.15
CA ALA A 268 7.55 -4.99 3.93
C ALA A 268 8.41 -4.34 2.85
N ARG A 269 8.03 -4.58 1.59
CA ARG A 269 8.53 -3.88 0.41
C ARG A 269 7.35 -3.38 -0.39
N TYR A 270 7.15 -2.07 -0.35
CA TYR A 270 6.14 -1.36 -1.12
C TYR A 270 6.77 -0.69 -2.33
N ILE A 271 6.18 -0.90 -3.51
CA ILE A 271 6.63 -0.29 -4.76
C ILE A 271 5.42 0.35 -5.43
N ALA A 272 5.43 1.67 -5.61
CA ALA A 272 4.42 2.32 -6.43
C ALA A 272 4.69 2.07 -7.91
N ILE A 273 3.63 1.76 -8.66
CA ILE A 273 3.62 1.60 -10.11
C ILE A 273 2.87 2.80 -10.68
N CYS A 274 3.63 3.78 -11.13
CA CYS A 274 3.16 5.07 -11.61
C CYS A 274 3.01 5.08 -13.15
N PRO A 275 2.24 6.02 -13.72
CA PRO A 275 2.11 6.16 -15.17
C PRO A 275 3.46 6.30 -15.90
N ALA A 276 3.52 5.86 -17.16
CA ALA A 276 4.77 5.79 -17.94
C ALA A 276 5.55 7.11 -18.05
N GLY A 277 4.83 8.23 -18.14
CA GLY A 277 5.40 9.58 -18.21
C GLY A 277 5.71 10.21 -16.86
N TRP A 278 5.56 9.49 -15.75
CA TRP A 278 5.81 10.04 -14.42
C TRP A 278 7.28 10.42 -14.26
N GLN A 279 7.53 11.55 -13.58
CA GLN A 279 8.85 12.18 -13.52
C GLN A 279 9.83 11.43 -12.60
N TYR A 280 9.31 10.69 -11.62
CA TYR A 280 10.10 9.93 -10.65
C TYR A 280 10.08 8.42 -10.96
N GLY A 281 10.99 7.69 -10.33
CA GLY A 281 11.09 6.24 -10.44
C GLY A 281 11.90 5.75 -11.64
N VAL A 282 12.02 4.43 -11.74
CA VAL A 282 12.74 3.74 -12.80
C VAL A 282 11.76 3.02 -13.73
N ALA A 283 12.10 2.86 -15.01
CA ALA A 283 11.31 2.06 -15.94
C ALA A 283 11.96 0.70 -16.16
N ILE A 284 11.16 -0.29 -16.55
CA ILE A 284 11.64 -1.59 -17.02
C ILE A 284 12.56 -1.35 -18.24
N ASP A 285 13.78 -1.89 -18.16
CA ASP A 285 14.81 -1.77 -19.18
C ASP A 285 15.46 -3.15 -19.36
N PRO A 286 15.02 -3.92 -20.38
CA PRO A 286 15.52 -5.27 -20.61
C PRO A 286 17.05 -5.36 -20.75
N GLY A 287 17.70 -4.28 -21.20
CA GLY A 287 19.15 -4.22 -21.35
C GLY A 287 19.91 -4.03 -20.02
N LYS A 288 19.21 -3.72 -18.92
CA LYS A 288 19.82 -3.44 -17.62
C LYS A 288 19.32 -4.33 -16.48
N GLU A 289 18.25 -5.10 -16.69
CA GLU A 289 17.64 -5.92 -15.64
C GLU A 289 18.14 -7.37 -15.63
N SER A 290 18.46 -7.96 -16.80
CA SER A 290 19.00 -9.31 -16.88
C SER A 290 19.83 -9.53 -18.16
N PRO A 291 21.16 -9.76 -18.05
CA PRO A 291 21.94 -9.74 -16.80
C PRO A 291 22.07 -8.32 -16.23
N LEU A 292 22.05 -8.20 -14.90
CA LEU A 292 22.36 -6.93 -14.22
C LEU A 292 23.81 -6.50 -14.54
N PRO A 293 24.09 -5.19 -14.70
CA PRO A 293 25.42 -4.71 -15.00
C PRO A 293 26.40 -5.00 -13.84
N ARG A 294 27.63 -5.43 -14.20
CA ARG A 294 28.71 -5.59 -13.21
C ARG A 294 29.13 -4.23 -12.65
N GLN A 295 29.30 -4.17 -11.34
CA GLN A 295 29.80 -2.98 -10.65
C GLN A 295 31.33 -2.91 -10.72
N ALA A 296 31.88 -1.70 -10.85
CA ALA A 296 33.33 -1.49 -10.99
C ALA A 296 34.13 -1.86 -9.73
N LYS A 297 33.55 -1.63 -8.54
CA LYS A 297 34.16 -1.99 -7.25
C LYS A 297 33.51 -3.25 -6.67
N PRO A 298 34.28 -4.23 -6.18
CA PRO A 298 33.73 -5.42 -5.54
C PRO A 298 33.01 -5.06 -4.24
N LEU A 299 31.99 -5.85 -3.90
CA LEU A 299 31.25 -5.72 -2.65
C LEU A 299 32.10 -6.36 -1.54
N ARG A 300 32.38 -5.63 -0.46
CA ARG A 300 33.21 -6.12 0.66
C ARG A 300 32.53 -5.86 1.99
N TRP A 301 32.82 -6.69 2.98
CA TRP A 301 32.36 -6.45 4.34
C TRP A 301 33.10 -5.24 4.94
N ASP A 302 32.35 -4.37 5.61
CA ASP A 302 32.87 -3.26 6.40
C ASP A 302 32.56 -3.53 7.87
N GLU A 303 33.59 -3.77 8.67
CA GLU A 303 33.44 -4.11 10.09
C GLU A 303 32.90 -2.96 10.92
N GLN A 304 33.15 -1.69 10.52
CA GLN A 304 32.67 -0.53 11.26
C GLN A 304 31.19 -0.28 11.00
N LEU A 305 30.76 -0.45 9.76
CA LEU A 305 29.36 -0.26 9.37
C LEU A 305 28.50 -1.49 9.60
N GLY A 306 29.10 -2.65 9.93
CA GLY A 306 28.39 -3.91 10.13
C GLY A 306 27.64 -4.38 8.88
N ARG A 307 28.09 -4.03 7.68
CA ARG A 307 27.43 -4.40 6.43
C ARG A 307 28.39 -4.43 5.26
N ARG A 308 27.94 -4.96 4.12
CA ARG A 308 28.73 -4.89 2.89
C ARG A 308 28.55 -3.57 2.15
N VAL A 309 29.64 -3.03 1.61
CA VAL A 309 29.68 -1.77 0.86
C VAL A 309 30.55 -1.89 -0.40
N ARG A 310 30.37 -0.95 -1.34
CA ARG A 310 31.20 -0.80 -2.56
C ARG A 310 31.87 0.57 -2.57
#